data_AF-A0A6A5WW78-F1
#
_entry.id   AF-A0A6A5WW78-F1
#
_cell.length_a   1.000
_cell.length_b   1.000
_cell.length_c   1.000
_cell.angle_alpha   90.00
_cell.angle_beta   90.00
_cell.angle_gamma   90.00
#
_symmetry.space_group_name_H-M   'P 1'
#
loop_
_entity.id
_entity.type
_entity.pdbx_description
1 polymer ?
#
loop_
_entity_poly.entity_id
_entity_poly.type
_entity_poly.pdbx_seq_one_letter_code
_entity_poly.pdbx_strand_id
1 'polypeptide(L)'
;MMETFGIHSKTLVVLGITTYLAGLALGSLLLAPLSEMYGRRPVYLIAVFMFIVLIIPCALAQNLGTILAVRFLGAIAGSAMISNAPGSVSDIVSDEYRALAFSIWSIGPMNGPIIGPLIGGFVFQFKGWRWTNWVVMIGAGASFFMVLITPETYAPAILRAKSAKKRKVTGDERWYSRYDDKKRFWPLLRENLIRPISMAVKEPICIFWNVYIALVYGVMYLCFVSYPIVFSELRGWTPGMTGLAFSGIGVGGLITIGCVRMIPVQIARTVLLQFWLFRDKLL
;
A
#
# COMPACT_ATOMS: atom_id res chain seq x y z
N MET A 1 8.99 -19.17 16.24
CA MET A 1 7.52 -19.18 16.10
C MET A 1 6.99 -20.61 15.94
N MET A 2 7.47 -21.37 14.95
CA MET A 2 7.09 -22.80 14.82
C MET A 2 7.43 -23.61 16.07
N GLU A 3 8.66 -23.48 16.56
CA GLU A 3 9.10 -24.10 17.82
C GLU A 3 8.30 -23.62 19.03
N THR A 4 8.02 -22.31 19.12
CA THR A 4 7.26 -21.69 20.21
C THR A 4 5.82 -22.20 20.32
N PHE A 5 5.21 -22.61 19.21
CA PHE A 5 3.82 -23.08 19.16
C PHE A 5 3.70 -24.56 18.80
N GLY A 6 4.80 -25.31 18.76
CA GLY A 6 4.79 -26.73 18.38
C GLY A 6 4.25 -27.02 16.98
N ILE A 7 4.45 -26.11 16.02
CA ILE A 7 3.90 -26.24 14.67
C ILE A 7 4.88 -27.02 13.79
N HIS A 8 4.46 -28.18 13.31
CA HIS A 8 5.27 -29.03 12.43
C HIS A 8 5.02 -28.81 10.93
N SER A 9 3.91 -28.17 10.56
CA SER A 9 3.52 -27.97 9.15
C SER A 9 4.00 -26.63 8.60
N LYS A 10 4.86 -26.66 7.56
CA LYS A 10 5.28 -25.46 6.81
C LYS A 10 4.10 -24.77 6.12
N THR A 11 3.03 -25.50 5.77
CA THR A 11 1.83 -24.96 5.13
C THR A 11 1.12 -23.91 5.99
N LEU A 12 1.10 -24.11 7.32
CA LEU A 12 0.50 -23.15 8.26
C LEU A 12 1.26 -21.82 8.32
N VAL A 13 2.57 -21.83 8.04
CA VAL A 13 3.38 -20.61 7.97
C VAL A 13 3.06 -19.82 6.70
N VAL A 14 2.94 -20.53 5.56
CA VAL A 14 2.56 -19.92 4.27
C VAL A 14 1.16 -19.30 4.34
N LEU A 15 0.24 -19.94 5.07
CA LEU A 15 -1.11 -19.41 5.31
C LEU A 15 -1.09 -18.00 5.93
N GLY A 16 -0.08 -17.68 6.76
CA GLY A 16 0.09 -16.34 7.32
C GLY A 16 0.35 -15.26 6.29
N ILE A 17 1.08 -15.57 5.21
CA ILE A 17 1.31 -14.65 4.10
C ILE A 17 0.04 -14.54 3.26
N THR A 18 -0.60 -15.65 2.92
CA THR A 18 -1.83 -15.67 2.10
C THR A 18 -2.96 -14.89 2.75
N THR A 19 -3.22 -15.11 4.04
CA THR A 19 -4.25 -14.38 4.79
C THR A 19 -3.92 -12.88 4.87
N TYR A 20 -2.66 -12.52 5.09
CA TYR A 20 -2.23 -11.14 5.09
C TYR A 20 -2.47 -10.44 3.74
N LEU A 21 -2.12 -11.10 2.63
CA LEU A 21 -2.38 -10.58 1.28
C LEU A 21 -3.87 -10.45 0.97
N ALA A 22 -4.68 -11.43 1.40
CA ALA A 22 -6.14 -11.34 1.26
C ALA A 22 -6.72 -10.15 2.03
N GLY A 23 -6.24 -9.90 3.25
CA GLY A 23 -6.61 -8.73 4.04
C GLY A 23 -6.22 -7.41 3.35
N LEU A 24 -5.01 -7.34 2.78
CA LEU A 24 -4.56 -6.17 2.02
C LEU A 24 -5.44 -5.92 0.79
N ALA A 25 -5.82 -6.95 0.06
CA ALA A 25 -6.68 -6.85 -1.12
C ALA A 25 -8.08 -6.33 -0.75
N LEU A 26 -8.71 -6.94 0.26
CA LEU A 26 -10.03 -6.53 0.75
C LEU A 26 -10.02 -5.10 1.30
N GLY A 27 -9.00 -4.76 2.11
CA GLY A 27 -8.85 -3.42 2.65
C GLY A 27 -8.65 -2.38 1.57
N SER A 28 -7.83 -2.65 0.55
CA SER A 28 -7.56 -1.71 -0.55
C SER A 28 -8.84 -1.38 -1.31
N LEU A 29 -9.70 -2.38 -1.53
CA LEU A 29 -10.97 -2.20 -2.22
C LEU A 29 -11.92 -1.27 -1.45
N LEU A 30 -11.94 -1.35 -0.12
CA LEU A 30 -12.85 -0.57 0.73
C LEU A 30 -12.29 0.82 1.10
N LEU A 31 -11.02 0.89 1.49
CA LEU A 31 -10.40 2.10 2.04
C LEU A 31 -10.00 3.12 0.97
N ALA A 32 -9.82 2.70 -0.29
CA ALA A 32 -9.60 3.63 -1.40
C ALA A 32 -10.82 4.53 -1.68
N PRO A 33 -12.01 3.99 -1.99
CA PRO A 33 -13.24 4.78 -2.13
C PRO A 33 -13.55 5.62 -0.89
N LEU A 34 -13.31 5.07 0.30
CA LEU A 34 -13.58 5.77 1.55
C LEU A 34 -12.74 7.05 1.67
N SER A 35 -11.49 7.02 1.19
CA SER A 35 -10.61 8.19 1.18
C SER A 35 -11.05 9.28 0.20
N GLU A 36 -11.71 8.91 -0.90
CA GLU A 36 -12.27 9.86 -1.86
C GLU A 36 -13.58 10.47 -1.34
N MET A 37 -14.33 9.74 -0.51
CA MET A 37 -15.58 10.24 0.06
C MET A 37 -15.34 11.20 1.24
N TYR A 38 -14.47 10.82 2.18
CA TYR A 38 -14.26 11.52 3.44
C TYR A 38 -13.00 12.38 3.51
N GLY A 39 -12.15 12.34 2.48
CA GLY A 39 -10.82 12.94 2.49
C GLY A 39 -9.73 11.92 2.83
N ARG A 40 -8.50 12.22 2.43
CA ARG A 40 -7.40 11.26 2.51
C ARG A 40 -6.84 11.18 3.93
N ARG A 41 -6.70 12.33 4.61
CA ARG A 41 -6.07 12.40 5.94
C ARG A 41 -6.85 11.64 7.04
N PRO A 42 -8.19 11.79 7.19
CA PRO A 42 -8.93 11.06 8.21
C PRO A 42 -8.82 9.53 8.03
N VAL A 43 -8.87 9.07 6.78
CA VAL A 43 -8.74 7.64 6.47
C VAL A 43 -7.36 7.11 6.84
N TYR A 44 -6.28 7.85 6.54
CA TYR A 44 -4.94 7.45 6.97
C TYR A 44 -4.79 7.41 8.50
N LEU A 45 -5.27 8.44 9.21
CA LEU A 45 -5.16 8.49 10.67
C LEU A 45 -5.87 7.31 11.32
N ILE A 46 -7.11 7.04 10.92
CA ILE A 46 -7.90 5.93 11.46
C ILE A 46 -7.24 4.59 11.10
N ALA A 47 -6.83 4.40 9.85
CA ALA A 47 -6.21 3.18 9.37
C ALA A 47 -4.88 2.86 10.08
N VAL A 48 -3.99 3.84 10.17
CA VAL A 48 -2.68 3.65 10.83
C VAL A 48 -2.86 3.48 12.34
N PHE A 49 -3.80 4.19 12.97
CA PHE A 49 -4.12 3.99 14.37
C PHE A 49 -4.64 2.57 14.64
N MET A 50 -5.60 2.09 13.84
CA MET A 50 -6.08 0.70 13.94
C MET A 50 -4.96 -0.30 13.72
N PHE A 51 -4.06 -0.05 12.76
CA PHE A 51 -2.91 -0.90 12.50
C PHE A 51 -1.97 -0.99 13.72
N ILE A 52 -1.67 0.14 14.38
CA ILE A 52 -0.85 0.17 15.61
C ILE A 52 -1.51 -0.65 16.72
N VAL A 53 -2.81 -0.44 16.97
CA VAL A 53 -3.55 -1.17 18.01
C VAL A 53 -3.56 -2.67 17.73
N LEU A 54 -3.72 -3.07 16.46
CA LEU A 54 -3.74 -4.48 16.06
C LEU A 54 -2.35 -5.13 16.11
N ILE A 55 -1.24 -4.39 16.11
CA ILE A 55 0.09 -4.99 16.29
C ILE A 55 0.30 -5.51 17.73
N ILE A 56 -0.28 -4.86 18.73
CA ILE A 56 -0.14 -5.22 20.15
C ILE A 56 -0.53 -6.69 20.43
N PRO A 57 -1.75 -7.15 20.06
CA PRO A 57 -2.12 -8.55 20.26
C PRO A 57 -1.29 -9.52 19.41
N CYS A 58 -0.71 -9.08 18.29
CA CYS A 58 0.21 -9.90 17.50
C CYS A 58 1.56 -10.12 18.22
N ALA A 59 2.06 -9.10 18.94
CA ALA A 59 3.29 -9.21 19.73
C ALA A 59 3.11 -10.07 21.00
N LEU A 60 1.91 -10.02 21.60
CA LEU A 60 1.56 -10.76 22.82
C LEU A 60 0.90 -12.12 22.56
N ALA A 61 0.72 -12.51 21.30
CA ALA A 61 -0.01 -13.71 20.94
C ALA A 61 0.61 -14.99 21.55
N GLN A 62 -0.27 -15.86 22.02
CA GLN A 62 0.05 -17.16 22.60
C GLN A 62 -0.32 -18.34 21.68
N ASN A 63 -0.99 -18.07 20.56
CA ASN A 63 -1.36 -19.09 19.59
C ASN A 63 -1.30 -18.53 18.16
N LEU A 64 -1.20 -19.42 17.17
CA LEU A 64 -1.11 -19.05 15.75
C LEU A 64 -2.42 -18.42 15.24
N GLY A 65 -3.58 -18.91 15.67
CA GLY A 65 -4.87 -18.43 15.20
C GLY A 65 -5.08 -16.93 15.48
N THR A 66 -4.71 -16.48 16.67
CA THR A 66 -4.72 -15.06 17.05
C THR A 66 -3.79 -14.26 16.15
N ILE A 67 -2.57 -14.75 15.86
CA ILE A 67 -1.65 -14.08 14.93
C ILE A 67 -2.29 -13.94 13.54
N LEU A 68 -2.87 -15.01 13.01
CA LEU A 68 -3.49 -15.00 11.67
C LEU A 68 -4.67 -14.02 11.61
N ALA A 69 -5.59 -14.09 12.57
CA ALA A 69 -6.78 -13.23 12.61
C ALA A 69 -6.42 -11.75 12.77
N VAL A 70 -5.53 -11.45 13.72
CA VAL A 70 -5.09 -10.08 13.99
C VAL A 70 -4.28 -9.52 12.82
N ARG A 71 -3.42 -10.32 12.19
CA ARG A 71 -2.67 -9.91 11.00
C ARG A 71 -3.56 -9.68 9.80
N PHE A 72 -4.63 -10.45 9.63
CA PHE A 72 -5.63 -10.23 8.59
C PHE A 72 -6.36 -8.88 8.80
N LEU A 73 -6.83 -8.61 10.02
CA LEU A 73 -7.45 -7.33 10.35
C LEU A 73 -6.47 -6.16 10.23
N GLY A 74 -5.22 -6.37 10.68
CA GLY A 74 -4.14 -5.41 10.55
C GLY A 74 -3.81 -5.11 9.09
N ALA A 75 -3.82 -6.13 8.23
CA ALA A 75 -3.65 -5.95 6.79
C ALA A 75 -4.78 -5.11 6.16
N ILE A 76 -6.03 -5.32 6.58
CA ILE A 76 -7.16 -4.48 6.14
C ILE A 76 -6.92 -3.03 6.52
N ALA A 77 -6.48 -2.76 7.75
CA ALA A 77 -6.19 -1.40 8.19
C ALA A 77 -4.97 -0.81 7.46
N GLY A 78 -3.88 -1.57 7.35
CA GLY A 78 -2.62 -1.14 6.72
C GLY A 78 -2.73 -0.90 5.21
N SER A 79 -3.73 -1.46 4.54
CA SER A 79 -3.91 -1.31 3.09
C SER A 79 -4.15 0.13 2.66
N ALA A 80 -4.74 0.98 3.51
CA ALA A 80 -5.00 2.39 3.19
C ALA A 80 -3.72 3.14 2.78
N MET A 81 -2.60 2.82 3.42
CA MET A 81 -1.30 3.42 3.08
C MET A 81 -0.87 3.06 1.66
N ILE A 82 -1.11 1.82 1.23
CA ILE A 82 -0.71 1.34 -0.09
C ILE A 82 -1.68 1.85 -1.16
N SER A 83 -2.98 1.72 -0.93
CA SER A 83 -4.01 2.06 -1.92
C SER A 83 -4.14 3.56 -2.14
N ASN A 84 -4.02 4.36 -1.06
CA ASN A 84 -4.35 5.78 -1.13
C ASN A 84 -3.11 6.65 -1.40
N ALA A 85 -1.90 6.17 -1.07
CA ALA A 85 -0.66 6.94 -1.27
C ALA A 85 -0.43 7.41 -2.72
N PRO A 86 -0.59 6.57 -3.77
CA PRO A 86 -0.42 7.06 -5.14
C PRO A 86 -1.45 8.14 -5.49
N GLY A 87 -2.67 8.03 -4.96
CA GLY A 87 -3.69 9.07 -5.11
C GLY A 87 -3.34 10.37 -4.39
N SER A 88 -2.77 10.30 -3.18
CA SER A 88 -2.29 11.49 -2.47
C SER A 88 -1.21 12.21 -3.26
N VAL A 89 -0.29 11.47 -3.89
CA VAL A 89 0.76 12.06 -4.75
C VAL A 89 0.14 12.69 -6.00
N SER A 90 -0.84 12.03 -6.64
CA SER A 90 -1.49 12.58 -7.83
C SER A 90 -2.29 13.86 -7.58
N ASP A 91 -2.78 14.04 -6.35
CA ASP A 91 -3.56 15.23 -5.97
C ASP A 91 -2.70 16.47 -5.75
N ILE A 92 -1.42 16.30 -5.43
CA ILE A 92 -0.50 17.41 -5.10
C ILE A 92 0.34 17.81 -6.32
N VAL A 93 0.62 16.87 -7.23
CA VAL A 93 1.59 17.04 -8.30
C VAL A 93 0.91 17.41 -9.62
N SER A 94 1.48 18.40 -10.32
CA SER A 94 1.03 18.79 -11.67
C SER A 94 1.38 17.73 -12.72
N ASP A 95 0.62 17.70 -13.82
CA ASP A 95 0.75 16.67 -14.87
C ASP A 95 2.17 16.61 -15.46
N GLU A 96 2.88 17.73 -15.52
CA GLU A 96 4.25 17.82 -16.04
C GLU A 96 5.27 17.07 -15.17
N TYR A 97 5.16 17.20 -13.84
CA TYR A 97 6.07 16.55 -12.89
C TYR A 97 5.56 15.20 -12.38
N ARG A 98 4.39 14.75 -12.84
CA ARG A 98 3.73 13.54 -12.37
C ARG A 98 4.65 12.32 -12.50
N ALA A 99 5.26 12.11 -13.65
CA ALA A 99 6.16 10.97 -13.87
C ALA A 99 7.32 10.96 -12.85
N LEU A 100 7.96 12.11 -12.64
CA LEU A 100 9.07 12.25 -11.69
C LEU A 100 8.63 12.00 -10.24
N ALA A 101 7.49 12.56 -9.83
CA ALA A 101 6.97 12.36 -8.49
C ALA A 101 6.61 10.88 -8.22
N PHE A 102 6.00 10.20 -9.19
CA PHE A 102 5.71 8.77 -9.08
C PHE A 102 6.99 7.93 -9.05
N SER A 103 8.04 8.30 -9.78
CA SER A 103 9.34 7.60 -9.70
C SER A 103 9.97 7.72 -8.32
N ILE A 104 9.99 8.92 -7.73
CA ILE A 104 10.52 9.15 -6.37
C ILE A 104 9.67 8.41 -5.35
N TRP A 105 8.35 8.49 -5.45
CA TRP A 105 7.43 7.79 -4.57
C TRP A 105 7.63 6.26 -4.63
N SER A 106 7.87 5.70 -5.83
CA SER A 106 8.04 4.25 -6.03
C SER A 106 9.25 3.67 -5.27
N ILE A 107 10.23 4.50 -4.89
CA ILE A 107 11.36 4.07 -4.05
C ILE A 107 10.85 3.45 -2.74
N GLY A 108 9.83 4.05 -2.12
CA GLY A 108 9.29 3.59 -0.85
C GLY A 108 8.68 2.18 -0.93
N PRO A 109 7.61 1.97 -1.73
CA PRO A 109 6.97 0.68 -1.88
C PRO A 109 7.88 -0.41 -2.45
N MET A 110 8.84 -0.07 -3.32
CA MET A 110 9.79 -1.05 -3.84
C MET A 110 10.80 -1.47 -2.78
N ASN A 111 11.36 -0.55 -1.99
CA ASN A 111 12.41 -0.88 -1.02
C ASN A 111 11.86 -1.33 0.34
N GLY A 112 10.62 -0.99 0.70
CA GLY A 112 9.99 -1.39 1.96
C GLY A 112 10.04 -2.92 2.19
N PRO A 113 9.63 -3.74 1.22
CA PRO A 113 9.70 -5.20 1.30
C PRO A 113 11.13 -5.77 1.39
N ILE A 114 12.18 -4.98 1.12
CA ILE A 114 13.59 -5.39 1.28
C ILE A 114 14.12 -4.99 2.66
N ILE A 115 13.85 -3.75 3.08
CA ILE A 115 14.27 -3.24 4.38
C ILE A 115 13.60 -4.02 5.51
N GLY A 116 12.35 -4.46 5.30
CA GLY A 116 11.60 -5.27 6.27
C GLY A 116 12.31 -6.56 6.70
N PRO A 117 12.61 -7.51 5.78
CA PRO A 117 13.38 -8.71 6.09
C PRO A 117 14.81 -8.45 6.57
N LEU A 118 15.45 -7.37 6.09
CA LEU A 118 16.80 -7.00 6.52
C LEU A 118 16.82 -6.63 8.01
N ILE A 119 15.97 -5.69 8.44
CA ILE A 119 15.86 -5.31 9.86
C ILE A 119 15.26 -6.47 10.67
N GLY A 120 14.22 -7.12 10.12
CA GLY A 120 13.50 -8.21 10.76
C GLY A 120 14.37 -9.43 11.03
N GLY A 121 15.31 -9.76 10.13
CA GLY A 121 16.24 -10.89 10.27
C GLY A 121 17.22 -10.70 11.43
N PHE A 122 17.83 -9.53 11.54
CA PHE A 122 18.71 -9.20 12.67
C PHE A 122 17.95 -9.10 13.99
N VAL A 123 16.79 -8.44 14.00
CA VAL A 123 15.94 -8.35 15.17
C VAL A 123 15.50 -9.73 15.65
N PHE A 124 15.09 -10.60 14.74
CA PHE A 124 14.71 -11.97 15.05
C PHE A 124 15.88 -12.77 15.62
N GLN A 125 17.08 -12.62 15.07
CA GLN A 125 18.28 -13.33 15.53
C GLN A 125 18.68 -12.95 16.97
N PHE A 126 18.59 -11.67 17.35
CA PHE A 126 19.06 -11.22 18.67
C PHE A 126 17.98 -11.09 19.74
N LYS A 127 16.74 -10.81 19.36
CA LYS A 127 15.64 -10.48 20.29
C LYS A 127 14.38 -11.33 20.07
N GLY A 128 14.38 -12.21 19.06
CA GLY A 128 13.27 -13.10 18.73
C GLY A 128 12.11 -12.42 17.99
N TRP A 129 11.11 -13.22 17.65
CA TRP A 129 10.00 -12.82 16.76
C TRP A 129 9.03 -11.81 17.38
N ARG A 130 8.91 -11.76 18.72
CA ARG A 130 8.05 -10.78 19.39
C ARG A 130 8.59 -9.37 19.18
N TRP A 131 9.91 -9.19 19.26
CA TRP A 131 10.56 -7.90 19.04
C TRP A 131 10.40 -7.40 17.60
N THR A 132 10.30 -8.30 16.62
CA THR A 132 9.97 -7.91 15.23
C THR A 132 8.63 -7.17 15.16
N ASN A 133 7.60 -7.60 15.91
CA ASN A 133 6.32 -6.90 15.96
C ASN A 133 6.42 -5.53 16.64
N TRP A 134 7.19 -5.44 17.74
CA TRP A 134 7.43 -4.16 18.42
C TRP A 134 8.17 -3.14 17.54
N VAL A 135 9.13 -3.58 16.74
CA VAL A 135 9.82 -2.71 15.77
C VAL A 135 8.86 -2.20 14.70
N VAL A 136 7.97 -3.06 14.19
CA VAL A 136 6.91 -2.64 13.25
C VAL A 136 5.97 -1.63 13.91
N MET A 137 5.64 -1.79 15.19
CA MET A 137 4.82 -0.84 15.94
C MET A 137 5.49 0.54 16.06
N ILE A 138 6.80 0.58 16.31
CA ILE A 138 7.57 1.84 16.37
C ILE A 138 7.55 2.53 14.99
N GLY A 139 7.78 1.78 13.91
CA GLY A 139 7.72 2.32 12.55
C GLY A 139 6.32 2.82 12.16
N ALA A 140 5.27 2.10 12.57
CA ALA A 140 3.89 2.52 12.39
C ALA A 140 3.56 3.77 13.21
N GLY A 141 4.07 3.88 14.45
CA GLY A 141 3.94 5.07 15.29
C GLY A 141 4.62 6.31 14.69
N ALA A 142 5.83 6.14 14.14
CA ALA A 142 6.51 7.20 13.41
C ALA A 142 5.70 7.65 12.17
N SER A 143 5.15 6.68 11.43
CA SER A 143 4.28 6.95 10.29
C SER A 143 3.00 7.70 10.70
N PHE A 144 2.39 7.32 11.83
CA PHE A 144 1.22 8.02 12.38
C PHE A 144 1.54 9.48 12.72
N PHE A 145 2.70 9.73 13.34
CA PHE A 145 3.14 11.09 13.64
C PHE A 145 3.38 11.92 12.37
N MET A 146 3.94 11.33 11.31
CA MET A 146 4.07 12.02 10.02
C MET A 146 2.71 12.37 9.40
N VAL A 147 1.72 11.48 9.48
CA VAL A 147 0.36 11.73 8.99
C VAL A 147 -0.34 12.82 9.84
N LEU A 148 -0.06 12.90 11.15
CA LEU A 148 -0.61 13.96 12.01
C LEU A 148 -0.16 15.36 11.55
N ILE A 149 1.10 15.50 11.13
CA ILE A 149 1.66 16.78 10.68
C ILE A 149 1.19 17.14 9.26
N THR A 150 0.90 16.13 8.43
CA THR A 150 0.54 16.34 7.02
C THR A 150 -0.86 16.94 6.89
N PRO A 151 -1.06 18.05 6.16
CA PRO A 151 -2.39 18.63 5.92
C PRO A 151 -3.22 17.73 5.00
N GLU A 152 -4.54 18.00 4.93
CA GLU A 152 -5.40 17.34 3.96
C GLU A 152 -4.97 17.69 2.54
N THR A 153 -4.84 16.68 1.68
CA THR A 153 -4.36 16.80 0.30
C THR A 153 -5.52 16.74 -0.71
N TYR A 154 -6.67 16.20 -0.30
CA TYR A 154 -7.82 16.02 -1.18
C TYR A 154 -8.55 17.33 -1.47
N ALA A 155 -8.39 17.87 -2.69
CA ALA A 155 -8.97 19.15 -3.10
C ALA A 155 -10.50 19.25 -2.89
N PRO A 156 -11.32 18.21 -3.21
CA PRO A 156 -12.75 18.27 -2.94
C PRO A 156 -13.10 18.38 -1.45
N ALA A 157 -12.37 17.70 -0.55
CA ALA A 157 -12.59 17.84 0.89
C ALA A 157 -12.22 19.24 1.40
N ILE A 158 -11.11 19.81 0.91
CA ILE A 158 -10.69 21.18 1.25
C ILE A 158 -11.75 22.20 0.81
N LEU A 159 -12.28 22.07 -0.40
CA LEU A 159 -13.30 22.97 -0.93
C LEU A 159 -14.62 22.87 -0.15
N ARG A 160 -15.06 21.65 0.21
CA ARG A 160 -16.23 21.44 1.09
C ARG A 160 -16.03 22.08 2.47
N ALA A 161 -14.85 21.93 3.07
CA ALA A 161 -14.55 22.53 4.37
C ALA A 161 -14.55 24.07 4.30
N LYS A 162 -14.00 24.64 3.22
CA LYS A 162 -14.01 26.09 2.98
C LYS A 162 -15.42 26.63 2.75
N SER A 163 -16.25 25.97 1.95
CA SER A 163 -17.65 26.39 1.72
C SER A 163 -18.47 26.30 3.01
N ALA A 164 -18.31 25.22 3.79
CA ALA A 164 -18.96 25.07 5.08
C ALA A 164 -18.55 26.16 6.09
N LYS A 165 -17.26 26.53 6.12
CA LYS A 165 -16.77 27.63 6.95
C LYS A 165 -17.36 28.97 6.52
N LYS A 166 -17.42 29.26 5.21
CA LYS A 166 -18.04 30.50 4.70
C LYS A 166 -19.53 30.60 5.01
N ARG A 167 -20.30 29.50 4.88
CA ARG A 167 -21.71 29.45 5.30
C ARG A 167 -21.89 29.86 6.76
N LYS A 168 -21.05 29.33 7.66
CA LYS A 168 -21.11 29.65 9.10
C LYS A 168 -20.76 31.11 9.42
N VAL A 169 -19.82 31.71 8.68
CA VAL A 169 -19.36 33.08 8.93
C VAL A 169 -20.31 34.12 8.32
N THR A 170 -20.77 33.91 7.10
CA THR A 170 -21.62 34.87 6.37
C THR A 170 -23.11 34.69 6.71
N GLY A 171 -23.52 33.52 7.23
CA GLY A 171 -24.93 33.18 7.40
C GLY A 171 -25.69 32.98 6.08
N ASP A 172 -24.98 33.02 4.95
CA ASP A 172 -25.54 32.90 3.61
C ASP A 172 -25.33 31.48 3.07
N GLU A 173 -26.44 30.77 2.82
CA GLU A 173 -26.44 29.39 2.29
C GLU A 173 -26.00 29.31 0.81
N ARG A 174 -25.91 30.45 0.10
CA ARG A 174 -25.51 30.50 -1.31
C ARG A 174 -24.07 30.05 -1.57
N TRP A 175 -23.22 29.99 -0.54
CA TRP A 175 -21.87 29.44 -0.68
C TRP A 175 -21.93 27.92 -0.82
N TYR A 176 -21.84 27.37 -2.03
CA TYR A 176 -21.78 25.92 -2.27
C TYR A 176 -20.49 25.51 -3.01
N SER A 177 -20.05 24.28 -2.79
CA SER A 177 -18.98 23.68 -3.58
C SER A 177 -19.60 22.78 -4.65
N ARG A 178 -18.99 22.68 -5.84
CA ARG A 178 -19.39 21.72 -6.87
C ARG A 178 -19.38 20.27 -6.38
N TYR A 179 -18.62 20.01 -5.32
CA TYR A 179 -18.48 18.70 -4.70
C TYR A 179 -19.44 18.50 -3.53
N ASP A 180 -20.33 19.45 -3.21
CA ASP A 180 -21.27 19.37 -2.08
C ASP A 180 -22.48 18.47 -2.40
N ASP A 181 -22.19 17.32 -3.00
CA ASP A 181 -23.17 16.38 -3.52
C ASP A 181 -23.80 15.62 -2.34
N LYS A 182 -25.09 15.86 -2.06
CA LYS A 182 -25.85 15.26 -0.94
C LYS A 182 -26.24 13.80 -1.21
N LYS A 183 -25.47 13.07 -2.01
CA LYS A 183 -25.78 11.66 -2.31
C LYS A 183 -25.65 10.82 -1.03
N ARG A 184 -26.58 9.89 -0.83
CA ARG A 184 -26.61 8.97 0.32
C ARG A 184 -25.35 8.07 0.29
N PHE A 185 -24.81 7.72 1.47
CA PHE A 185 -23.55 6.96 1.62
C PHE A 185 -23.48 5.69 0.77
N TRP A 186 -24.54 4.86 0.80
CA TRP A 186 -24.57 3.58 0.11
C TRP A 186 -24.52 3.67 -1.43
N PRO A 187 -25.31 4.54 -2.09
CA PRO A 187 -25.17 4.81 -3.52
C PRO A 187 -23.77 5.28 -3.93
N LEU A 188 -23.16 6.20 -3.17
CA LEU A 188 -21.81 6.72 -3.44
C LEU A 188 -20.76 5.63 -3.32
N LEU A 189 -20.81 4.84 -2.25
CA LEU A 189 -19.88 3.74 -2.03
C LEU A 189 -20.01 2.69 -3.12
N ARG A 190 -21.25 2.33 -3.51
CA ARG A 190 -21.52 1.39 -4.60
C ARG A 190 -20.97 1.89 -5.93
N GLU A 191 -21.18 3.17 -6.25
CA GLU A 191 -20.67 3.78 -7.48
C GLU A 191 -19.14 3.78 -7.53
N ASN A 192 -18.47 4.15 -6.43
CA ASN A 192 -17.02 4.18 -6.35
C ASN A 192 -16.37 2.78 -6.26
N LEU A 193 -17.10 1.75 -5.81
CA LEU A 193 -16.61 0.36 -5.81
C LEU A 193 -16.81 -0.33 -7.17
N ILE A 194 -17.96 -0.11 -7.83
CA ILE A 194 -18.28 -0.80 -9.09
C ILE A 194 -17.43 -0.29 -10.24
N ARG A 195 -17.11 1.01 -10.27
CA ARG A 195 -16.34 1.62 -11.37
C ARG A 195 -14.95 0.98 -11.53
N PRO A 196 -14.07 0.90 -10.50
CA PRO A 196 -12.76 0.25 -10.62
C PRO A 196 -12.86 -1.23 -10.98
N ILE A 197 -13.81 -1.97 -10.39
CA ILE A 197 -13.99 -3.40 -10.70
C ILE A 197 -14.42 -3.59 -12.15
N SER A 198 -15.37 -2.77 -12.63
CA SER A 198 -15.83 -2.83 -14.01
C SER A 198 -14.70 -2.46 -14.98
N MET A 199 -13.88 -1.45 -14.67
CA MET A 199 -12.70 -1.10 -15.49
C MET A 199 -11.68 -2.25 -15.49
N ALA A 200 -11.38 -2.83 -14.32
CA ALA A 200 -10.43 -3.93 -14.19
C ALA A 200 -10.80 -5.19 -14.99
N VAL A 201 -12.10 -5.46 -15.17
CA VAL A 201 -12.59 -6.67 -15.87
C VAL A 201 -12.95 -6.41 -17.33
N LYS A 202 -13.38 -5.20 -17.69
CA LYS A 202 -13.86 -4.89 -19.06
C LYS A 202 -12.82 -4.23 -19.93
N GLU A 203 -11.86 -3.50 -19.36
CA GLU A 203 -10.86 -2.76 -20.15
C GLU A 203 -9.61 -3.66 -20.39
N PRO A 204 -9.32 -4.04 -21.65
CA PRO A 204 -8.22 -4.96 -21.95
C PRO A 204 -6.84 -4.48 -21.45
N ILE A 205 -6.62 -3.16 -21.49
CA ILE A 205 -5.38 -2.53 -21.02
C ILE A 205 -5.21 -2.73 -19.51
N CYS A 206 -6.28 -2.57 -18.73
CA CYS A 206 -6.26 -2.79 -17.29
C CYS A 206 -5.99 -4.25 -16.95
N ILE A 207 -6.61 -5.19 -17.68
CA ILE A 207 -6.39 -6.63 -17.48
C ILE A 207 -4.91 -6.97 -17.69
N PHE A 208 -4.31 -6.49 -18.79
CA PHE A 208 -2.90 -6.73 -19.10
C PHE A 208 -1.97 -6.25 -17.98
N TRP A 209 -2.14 -4.99 -17.55
CA TRP A 209 -1.33 -4.42 -16.47
C TRP A 209 -1.57 -5.09 -15.11
N ASN A 210 -2.82 -5.46 -14.80
CA ASN A 210 -3.13 -6.18 -13.57
C ASN A 210 -2.47 -7.55 -13.53
N VAL A 211 -2.50 -8.31 -14.63
CA VAL A 211 -1.82 -9.62 -14.73
C VAL A 211 -0.31 -9.46 -14.64
N TYR A 212 0.25 -8.47 -15.33
CA TYR A 212 1.69 -8.18 -15.28
C TYR A 212 2.15 -7.82 -13.85
N ILE A 213 1.47 -6.88 -13.19
CA ILE A 213 1.79 -6.48 -11.82
C ILE A 213 1.58 -7.64 -10.85
N ALA A 214 0.51 -8.43 -11.01
CA ALA A 214 0.26 -9.61 -10.18
C ALA A 214 1.38 -10.65 -10.33
N LEU A 215 1.90 -10.88 -11.53
CA LEU A 215 3.03 -11.76 -11.77
C LEU A 215 4.30 -11.24 -11.08
N VAL A 216 4.62 -9.96 -11.25
CA VAL A 216 5.80 -9.33 -10.64
C VAL A 216 5.74 -9.39 -9.11
N TYR A 217 4.61 -9.00 -8.51
CA TYR A 217 4.42 -9.09 -7.06
C TYR A 217 4.39 -10.54 -6.58
N GLY A 218 3.82 -11.46 -7.35
CA GLY A 218 3.84 -12.90 -7.06
C GLY A 218 5.26 -13.45 -6.95
N VAL A 219 6.12 -13.14 -7.93
CA VAL A 219 7.55 -13.52 -7.90
C VAL A 219 8.25 -12.88 -6.69
N MET A 220 7.99 -11.59 -6.41
CA MET A 220 8.57 -10.90 -5.26
C MET A 220 8.17 -11.57 -3.92
N TYR A 221 6.89 -11.90 -3.72
CA TYR A 221 6.43 -12.58 -2.50
C TYR A 221 6.97 -14.00 -2.38
N LEU A 222 7.15 -14.71 -3.50
CA LEU A 222 7.82 -16.02 -3.52
C LEU A 222 9.26 -15.91 -3.04
N CYS A 223 9.99 -14.84 -3.36
CA CYS A 223 11.34 -14.61 -2.84
C CYS A 223 11.37 -14.56 -1.31
N PHE A 224 10.35 -14.01 -0.63
CA PHE A 224 10.30 -13.99 0.85
C PHE A 224 10.22 -15.37 1.48
N VAL A 225 9.67 -16.37 0.76
CA VAL A 225 9.60 -17.75 1.23
C VAL A 225 10.85 -18.53 0.80
N SER A 226 11.28 -18.36 -0.45
CA SER A 226 12.38 -19.12 -1.03
C SER A 226 13.75 -18.76 -0.44
N TYR A 227 14.00 -17.49 -0.11
CA TYR A 227 15.31 -17.06 0.40
C TYR A 227 15.65 -17.68 1.77
N PRO A 228 14.74 -17.68 2.77
CA PRO A 228 14.95 -18.43 4.01
C PRO A 228 15.27 -19.91 3.78
N ILE A 229 14.58 -20.57 2.86
CA ILE A 229 14.82 -22.00 2.54
C ILE A 229 16.23 -22.18 1.95
N VAL A 230 16.60 -21.38 0.94
CA VAL A 230 17.87 -21.55 0.24
C VAL A 230 19.07 -21.12 1.10
N PHE A 231 18.98 -19.99 1.80
CA PHE A 231 20.12 -19.45 2.53
C PHE A 231 20.21 -19.98 3.97
N SER A 232 19.08 -20.17 4.66
CA SER A 232 19.10 -20.66 6.04
C SER A 232 19.08 -22.20 6.10
N GLU A 233 18.17 -22.88 5.40
CA GLU A 233 18.08 -24.35 5.47
C GLU A 233 19.20 -25.06 4.68
N LEU A 234 19.50 -24.64 3.44
CA LEU A 234 20.50 -25.33 2.62
C LEU A 234 21.94 -24.87 2.87
N ARG A 235 22.16 -23.56 3.09
CA ARG A 235 23.51 -22.98 3.29
C ARG A 235 23.90 -22.76 4.76
N GLY A 236 22.97 -22.98 5.70
CA GLY A 236 23.22 -22.82 7.13
C GLY A 236 23.49 -21.38 7.58
N TRP A 237 23.07 -20.37 6.82
CA TRP A 237 23.29 -18.97 7.20
C TRP A 237 22.42 -18.58 8.39
N THR A 238 22.96 -17.67 9.20
CA THR A 238 22.19 -17.06 10.30
C THR A 238 21.04 -16.21 9.75
N PRO A 239 19.90 -16.09 10.46
CA PRO A 239 18.74 -15.34 9.98
C PRO A 239 19.03 -13.89 9.59
N GLY A 240 19.97 -13.21 10.26
CA GLY A 240 20.42 -11.87 9.89
C GLY A 240 21.13 -11.83 8.54
N MET A 241 22.01 -12.79 8.26
CA MET A 241 22.68 -12.90 6.95
C MET A 241 21.70 -13.27 5.83
N THR A 242 20.68 -14.07 6.13
CA THR A 242 19.59 -14.32 5.17
C THR A 242 18.78 -13.05 4.88
N GLY A 243 18.55 -12.19 5.88
CA GLY A 243 17.95 -10.88 5.70
C GLY A 243 18.77 -9.96 4.78
N LEU A 244 20.10 -10.02 4.87
CA LEU A 244 21.00 -9.28 3.97
C LEU A 244 20.90 -9.72 2.50
N ALA A 245 20.55 -10.98 2.21
CA ALA A 245 20.40 -11.46 0.83
C ALA A 245 19.32 -10.70 0.06
N PHE A 246 18.30 -10.14 0.74
CA PHE A 246 17.27 -9.31 0.12
C PHE A 246 17.79 -7.95 -0.38
N SER A 247 18.95 -7.48 0.09
CA SER A 247 19.55 -6.21 -0.34
C SER A 247 19.79 -6.16 -1.85
N GLY A 248 20.06 -7.31 -2.50
CA GLY A 248 20.24 -7.39 -3.95
C GLY A 248 19.00 -6.91 -4.73
N ILE A 249 17.80 -7.22 -4.24
CA ILE A 249 16.54 -6.76 -4.84
C ILE A 249 16.43 -5.23 -4.69
N GLY A 250 16.85 -4.68 -3.56
CA GLY A 250 16.81 -3.23 -3.30
C GLY A 250 17.80 -2.44 -4.13
N VAL A 251 19.04 -2.94 -4.27
CA VAL A 251 20.04 -2.34 -5.16
C VAL A 251 19.53 -2.37 -6.61
N GLY A 252 18.95 -3.48 -7.06
CA GLY A 252 18.30 -3.56 -8.37
C GLY A 252 17.21 -2.50 -8.56
N GLY A 253 16.30 -2.36 -7.59
CA GLY A 253 15.24 -1.36 -7.63
C GLY A 253 15.77 0.08 -7.68
N LEU A 254 16.80 0.40 -6.89
CA LEU A 254 17.42 1.73 -6.90
C LEU A 254 18.12 2.04 -8.22
N ILE A 255 18.83 1.07 -8.80
CA ILE A 255 19.46 1.21 -10.13
C ILE A 255 18.38 1.46 -11.18
N THR A 256 17.30 0.69 -11.19
CA THR A 256 16.19 0.88 -12.14
C THR A 256 15.60 2.29 -12.02
N ILE A 257 15.34 2.77 -10.80
CA ILE A 257 14.79 4.12 -10.58
C ILE A 257 15.78 5.21 -11.04
N GLY A 258 17.08 5.02 -10.81
CA GLY A 258 18.12 5.90 -11.34
C GLY A 258 18.16 5.94 -12.87
N CYS A 259 17.99 4.79 -13.52
CA CYS A 259 17.93 4.68 -14.98
C CYS A 259 16.64 5.24 -15.59
N VAL A 260 15.51 5.26 -14.85
CA VAL A 260 14.25 5.85 -15.34
C VAL A 260 14.42 7.33 -15.70
N ARG A 261 15.32 8.06 -15.03
CA ARG A 261 15.69 9.45 -15.38
C ARG A 261 16.26 9.56 -16.80
N MET A 262 16.89 8.50 -17.31
CA MET A 262 17.50 8.45 -18.66
C MET A 262 16.50 8.08 -19.75
N ILE A 263 15.35 7.48 -19.42
CA ILE A 263 14.31 7.21 -20.41
C ILE A 263 13.65 8.54 -20.75
N PRO A 264 13.78 9.05 -21.99
CA PRO A 264 13.14 10.30 -22.35
C PRO A 264 11.63 10.16 -22.19
N VAL A 265 11.02 11.03 -21.39
CA VAL A 265 9.56 11.15 -21.22
C VAL A 265 8.84 11.26 -22.59
N GLN A 266 9.57 11.72 -23.60
CA GLN A 266 9.15 11.75 -25.00
C GLN A 266 8.77 10.37 -25.56
N ILE A 267 9.43 9.27 -25.17
CA ILE A 267 9.10 7.92 -25.67
C ILE A 267 7.71 7.49 -25.17
N ALA A 268 7.41 7.71 -23.88
CA ALA A 268 6.10 7.39 -23.32
C ALA A 268 4.97 8.25 -23.94
N ARG A 269 5.25 9.55 -24.18
CA ARG A 269 4.31 10.46 -24.86
C ARG A 269 4.06 10.04 -26.31
N THR A 270 5.11 9.64 -27.04
CA THR A 270 5.02 9.18 -28.44
C THR A 270 4.28 7.84 -28.54
N VAL A 271 4.51 6.90 -27.62
CA VAL A 271 3.77 5.62 -27.60
C VAL A 271 2.29 5.84 -27.29
N LEU A 272 1.96 6.71 -26.32
CA LEU A 272 0.57 7.05 -25.99
C LEU A 272 -0.13 7.82 -27.13
N LEU A 273 0.57 8.75 -27.79
CA LEU A 273 0.06 9.47 -28.96
C LEU A 273 -0.17 8.54 -30.15
N GLN A 274 0.75 7.61 -30.42
CA GLN A 274 0.57 6.60 -31.47
C GLN A 274 -0.62 5.68 -31.18
N PHE A 275 -0.84 5.32 -29.93
CA PHE A 275 -2.00 4.51 -29.53
C PHE A 275 -3.33 5.28 -29.63
N TRP A 276 -3.36 6.56 -29.27
CA TRP A 276 -4.54 7.41 -29.43
C TRP A 276 -4.90 7.60 -30.91
N LEU A 277 -3.89 7.84 -31.76
CA LEU A 277 -4.05 7.89 -33.21
C LEU A 277 -4.52 6.55 -33.81
N PHE A 278 -4.21 5.42 -33.16
CA PHE A 278 -4.69 4.11 -33.57
C PHE A 278 -6.17 3.89 -33.20
N ARG A 279 -6.61 4.43 -32.05
CA ARG A 279 -8.00 4.38 -31.60
C ARG A 279 -8.93 5.18 -32.52
N ASP A 280 -8.50 6.37 -32.97
CA ASP A 280 -9.29 7.20 -33.90
C ASP A 280 -9.37 6.61 -35.32
N LYS A 281 -8.53 5.62 -35.65
CA LYS A 281 -8.59 4.90 -36.94
C LYS A 281 -9.43 3.62 -36.89
N LEU A 282 -9.88 3.20 -35.71
CA LEU A 282 -10.68 1.99 -35.50
C LEU A 282 -12.16 2.27 -35.18
N LEU A 283 -12.57 3.55 -35.20
CA LEU A 283 -13.95 4.04 -35.16
C LEU A 283 -14.29 4.71 -36.49
#